data_AF-A0A9E4DVH7-F1
#
_entry.id   AF-A0A9E4DVH7-F1
#
_cell.length_a   1.000
_cell.length_b   1.000
_cell.length_c   1.000
_cell.angle_alpha   90.00
_cell.angle_beta   90.00
_cell.angle_gamma   90.00
#
_symmetry.space_group_name_H-M   'P 1'
#
loop_
_entity.id
_entity.type
_entity.pdbx_description
1 polymer ?
#
loop_
_entity_poly.entity_id
_entity_poly.type
_entity_poly.pdbx_seq_one_letter_code
_entity_poly.pdbx_strand_id
1 'polypeptide(L)'
;DPRLLDAERFQKLAIEYGPVGPATRERIEGAVLTTPGHQHHRPGDTELDEFAALGIERGEQIRELFEPNFYFGCEADDPMNAVAFQSGLWPFGARLNAIYGSDVGHFDVPDMREVLSEAYENVERGLMRPEHFRDFVFANPVRFYTDSNPDFFAGTVLEDEAARLAGPAD
;
A
#
# COMPACT_ATOMS: atom_id res chain seq x y z
N ASP A 1 -22.58 -6.06 0.47
CA ASP A 1 -23.57 -5.00 0.24
C ASP A 1 -24.43 -4.88 1.48
N PRO A 2 -24.44 -3.72 2.17
CA PRO A 2 -25.25 -3.51 3.36
C PRO A 2 -26.76 -3.75 3.16
N ARG A 3 -27.28 -3.65 1.92
CA ARG A 3 -28.67 -3.99 1.59
C ARG A 3 -29.00 -5.48 1.76
N LEU A 4 -27.99 -6.34 1.77
CA LEU A 4 -28.15 -7.79 1.95
C LEU A 4 -28.17 -8.18 3.42
N LEU A 5 -28.06 -7.23 4.35
CA LEU A 5 -28.14 -7.53 5.77
C LEU A 5 -29.57 -7.96 6.14
N ASP A 6 -29.69 -9.18 6.65
CA ASP A 6 -30.89 -9.64 7.32
C ASP A 6 -30.94 -9.03 8.73
N ALA A 7 -31.64 -7.90 8.84
CA ALA A 7 -31.76 -7.14 10.09
C ALA A 7 -32.43 -7.96 11.21
N GLU A 8 -33.38 -8.84 10.86
CA GLU A 8 -34.08 -9.67 11.84
C GLU A 8 -33.15 -10.76 12.39
N ARG A 9 -32.36 -11.39 11.52
CA ARG A 9 -31.35 -12.37 11.95
C ARG A 9 -30.23 -11.71 12.75
N PHE A 10 -29.77 -10.53 12.34
CA PHE A 10 -28.77 -9.77 13.08
C PHE A 10 -29.27 -9.43 14.49
N GLN A 11 -30.52 -8.99 14.63
CA GLN A 11 -31.12 -8.69 15.93
C GLN A 11 -31.21 -9.93 16.83
N LYS A 12 -31.61 -11.09 16.27
CA LYS A 12 -31.67 -12.36 17.03
C LYS A 12 -30.28 -12.75 17.56
N LEU A 13 -29.24 -12.67 16.72
CA LEU A 13 -27.86 -12.97 17.10
C LEU A 13 -27.33 -11.98 18.15
N ALA A 14 -27.65 -10.70 18.02
CA ALA A 14 -27.27 -9.68 19.00
C ALA A 14 -27.87 -9.95 20.39
N ILE A 15 -29.12 -10.42 20.46
CA ILE A 15 -29.77 -10.80 21.73
C ILE A 15 -29.15 -12.07 22.31
N GLU A 16 -28.85 -13.05 21.45
CA GLU A 16 -28.31 -14.36 21.85
C GLU A 16 -26.87 -14.28 22.37
N TYR A 17 -26.02 -13.47 21.71
CA TYR A 17 -24.58 -13.43 21.96
C TYR A 17 -24.05 -12.09 22.51
N GLY A 18 -24.82 -11.00 22.43
CA GLY A 18 -24.48 -9.69 23.00
C GLY A 18 -24.55 -9.49 24.53
N PRO A 19 -24.99 -10.44 25.40
CA PRO A 19 -24.97 -10.22 26.86
C PRO A 19 -23.57 -10.08 27.48
N VAL A 20 -22.51 -10.39 26.74
CA VAL A 20 -21.13 -10.35 27.23
C VAL A 20 -20.44 -9.09 26.69
N GLY A 21 -20.42 -8.03 27.50
CA GLY A 21 -19.70 -6.78 27.19
C GLY A 21 -20.60 -5.56 26.94
N PRO A 22 -20.04 -4.43 26.44
CA PRO A 22 -20.74 -3.15 26.35
C PRO A 22 -21.84 -3.08 25.27
N ALA A 23 -22.10 -4.18 24.55
CA ALA A 23 -23.03 -4.28 23.43
C ALA A 23 -24.41 -4.83 23.87
N THR A 24 -25.02 -4.22 24.88
CA THR A 24 -26.37 -4.58 25.32
C THR A 24 -27.42 -4.24 24.25
N ARG A 25 -28.57 -4.91 24.29
CA ARG A 25 -29.71 -4.68 23.37
C ARG A 25 -30.03 -3.19 23.19
N GLU A 26 -30.14 -2.44 24.28
CA GLU A 26 -30.47 -1.00 24.26
C GLU A 26 -29.38 -0.16 23.56
N ARG A 27 -28.11 -0.58 23.63
CA ARG A 27 -27.00 0.10 22.94
C ARG A 27 -26.92 -0.29 21.47
N ILE A 28 -27.29 -1.52 21.12
CA ILE A 28 -27.33 -2.00 19.74
C ILE A 28 -28.51 -1.38 18.97
N GLU A 29 -29.69 -1.27 19.57
CA GLU A 29 -30.88 -0.69 18.92
C GLU A 29 -30.62 0.76 18.42
N GLY A 30 -29.85 1.57 19.16
CA GLY A 30 -29.39 2.88 18.70
C GLY A 30 -28.21 2.83 17.72
N ALA A 31 -27.33 1.83 17.85
CA ALA A 31 -26.17 1.67 16.98
C ALA A 31 -26.51 1.21 15.56
N VAL A 32 -27.61 0.46 15.34
CA VAL A 32 -28.05 0.09 13.97
C VAL A 32 -28.33 1.34 13.13
N LEU A 33 -28.82 2.42 13.74
CA LEU A 33 -29.05 3.72 13.09
C LEU A 33 -27.76 4.52 12.81
N THR A 34 -26.67 4.25 13.54
CA THR A 34 -25.41 5.00 13.43
C THR A 34 -24.26 4.17 12.88
N THR A 35 -24.49 2.91 12.51
CA THR A 35 -23.45 2.02 11.98
C THR A 35 -23.07 2.48 10.57
N PRO A 36 -21.80 2.79 10.29
CA PRO A 36 -21.33 3.06 8.93
C PRO A 36 -21.72 1.89 8.01
N GLY A 37 -22.54 2.16 6.98
CA GLY A 37 -23.08 1.15 6.07
C GLY A 37 -24.61 0.97 6.13
N HIS A 38 -25.30 1.38 7.21
CA HIS A 38 -26.77 1.33 7.32
C HIS A 38 -27.48 2.56 6.74
N GLN A 39 -26.82 3.30 5.85
CA GLN A 39 -27.34 4.58 5.40
C GLN A 39 -28.53 4.37 4.45
N HIS A 40 -29.74 4.70 4.93
CA HIS A 40 -30.91 4.96 4.09
C HIS A 40 -30.69 6.13 3.10
N HIS A 41 -29.56 6.84 3.20
CA HIS A 41 -29.10 7.92 2.33
C HIS A 41 -27.78 7.59 1.62
N ARG A 42 -27.50 6.31 1.33
CA ARG A 42 -26.37 5.95 0.46
C ARG A 42 -26.62 6.55 -0.94
N PRO A 43 -25.70 7.39 -1.47
CA PRO A 43 -25.80 7.85 -2.85
C PRO A 43 -25.88 6.67 -3.81
N GLY A 44 -26.54 6.84 -4.97
CA GLY A 44 -26.63 5.79 -5.98
C GLY A 44 -25.24 5.33 -6.45
N ASP A 45 -25.12 4.13 -7.03
CA ASP A 45 -23.82 3.62 -7.48
C ASP A 45 -23.12 4.58 -8.47
N THR A 46 -23.88 5.32 -9.28
CA THR A 46 -23.38 6.37 -10.18
C THR A 46 -22.91 7.63 -9.44
N GLU A 47 -23.45 7.92 -8.26
CA GLU A 47 -22.99 9.01 -7.39
C GLU A 47 -21.78 8.58 -6.53
N LEU A 48 -21.55 7.27 -6.41
CA LEU A 48 -20.45 6.65 -5.67
C LEU A 48 -19.28 6.18 -6.55
N ASP A 49 -19.39 6.33 -7.87
CA ASP A 49 -18.31 5.95 -8.78
C ASP A 49 -17.20 7.03 -8.75
N GLU A 50 -16.43 7.01 -7.66
CA GLU A 50 -15.26 7.87 -7.43
C GLU A 50 -14.16 7.65 -8.48
N PHE A 51 -14.25 6.57 -9.26
CA PHE A 51 -13.28 6.21 -10.29
C PHE A 51 -13.75 6.59 -11.71
N ALA A 52 -14.99 7.05 -11.90
CA ALA A 52 -15.53 7.40 -13.22
C ALA A 52 -14.66 8.43 -13.97
N ALA A 53 -14.06 9.38 -13.25
CA ALA A 53 -13.18 10.40 -13.81
C ALA A 53 -11.87 9.85 -14.39
N LEU A 54 -11.46 8.64 -13.99
CA LEU A 54 -10.25 7.98 -14.50
C LEU A 54 -10.45 7.38 -15.91
N GLY A 55 -11.71 7.23 -16.37
CA GLY A 55 -12.01 6.74 -17.72
C GLY A 55 -11.47 5.32 -17.99
N ILE A 56 -11.46 4.46 -16.97
CA ILE A 56 -10.98 3.08 -17.09
C ILE A 56 -11.99 2.26 -17.89
N GLU A 57 -11.60 1.78 -19.06
CA GLU A 57 -12.41 0.94 -19.96
C GLU A 57 -12.00 -0.54 -19.90
N ARG A 58 -10.77 -0.82 -19.48
CA ARG A 58 -10.16 -2.16 -19.41
C ARG A 58 -9.31 -2.31 -18.16
N GLY A 59 -9.21 -3.52 -17.63
CA GLY A 59 -8.46 -3.81 -16.40
C GLY A 59 -6.98 -3.43 -16.47
N GLU A 60 -6.35 -3.56 -17.64
CA GLU A 60 -4.93 -3.24 -17.85
C GLU A 60 -4.59 -1.78 -17.55
N GLN A 61 -5.55 -0.86 -17.72
CA GLN A 61 -5.35 0.57 -17.45
C GLN A 61 -5.17 0.85 -15.95
N ILE A 62 -5.62 -0.05 -15.08
CA ILE A 62 -5.32 0.06 -13.63
C ILE A 62 -3.81 -0.01 -13.41
N ARG A 63 -3.09 -0.89 -14.11
CA ARG A 63 -1.62 -0.95 -14.00
C ARG A 63 -0.97 0.36 -14.46
N GLU A 64 -1.46 0.95 -15.55
CA GLU A 64 -0.94 2.23 -16.10
C GLU A 64 -1.12 3.40 -15.12
N LEU A 65 -2.18 3.38 -14.30
CA LEU A 65 -2.42 4.38 -13.27
C LEU A 65 -1.72 4.04 -11.94
N PHE A 66 -1.52 2.76 -11.64
CA PHE A 66 -1.03 2.32 -10.34
C PHE A 66 0.51 2.23 -10.29
N GLU A 67 1.12 1.59 -11.28
CA GLU A 67 2.57 1.33 -11.31
C GLU A 67 3.43 2.60 -11.31
N PRO A 68 3.13 3.69 -12.03
CA PRO A 68 3.99 4.89 -11.98
C PRO A 68 3.77 5.75 -10.73
N ASN A 69 2.59 5.70 -10.10
CA ASN A 69 2.17 6.69 -9.11
C ASN A 69 2.27 6.21 -7.65
N PHE A 70 2.28 4.89 -7.41
CA PHE A 70 2.28 4.35 -6.06
C PHE A 70 3.64 3.77 -5.67
N TYR A 71 4.09 4.16 -4.48
CA TYR A 71 5.33 3.71 -3.87
C TYR A 71 5.04 3.19 -2.46
N PHE A 72 5.75 2.15 -2.05
CA PHE A 72 5.50 1.43 -0.81
C PHE A 72 6.76 1.44 0.03
N GLY A 73 6.73 2.15 1.16
CA GLY A 73 7.79 2.05 2.16
C GLY A 73 7.70 0.70 2.84
N CYS A 74 8.77 -0.08 2.76
CA CYS A 74 8.81 -1.42 3.30
C CYS A 74 9.92 -1.55 4.34
N GLU A 75 9.62 -2.30 5.40
CA GLU A 75 10.62 -2.74 6.38
C GLU A 75 11.81 -3.40 5.69
N ALA A 76 13.00 -3.18 6.23
CA ALA A 76 14.27 -3.38 5.54
C ALA A 76 14.50 -4.81 5.06
N ASP A 77 14.44 -5.78 5.97
CA ASP A 77 14.83 -7.17 5.74
C ASP A 77 13.65 -8.10 5.47
N ASP A 78 12.41 -7.58 5.40
CA ASP A 78 11.20 -8.37 5.11
C ASP A 78 11.35 -9.17 3.79
N PRO A 79 11.33 -10.52 3.83
CA PRO A 79 11.37 -11.37 2.65
C PRO A 79 10.26 -11.10 1.63
N MET A 80 9.11 -10.56 2.07
CA MET A 80 7.98 -10.24 1.22
C MET A 80 8.28 -9.10 0.24
N ASN A 81 9.31 -8.29 0.50
CA ASN A 81 9.76 -7.25 -0.42
C ASN A 81 10.10 -7.81 -1.81
N ALA A 82 10.56 -9.07 -1.88
CA ALA A 82 10.88 -9.73 -3.14
C ALA A 82 9.66 -9.87 -4.07
N VAL A 83 8.45 -9.98 -3.52
CA VAL A 83 7.20 -10.15 -4.28
C VAL A 83 6.95 -8.93 -5.18
N ALA A 84 7.35 -7.73 -4.75
CA ALA A 84 7.20 -6.50 -5.54
C ALA A 84 7.81 -6.59 -6.95
N PHE A 85 8.86 -7.39 -7.11
CA PHE A 85 9.63 -7.53 -8.34
C PHE A 85 9.23 -8.76 -9.18
N GLN A 86 8.32 -9.59 -8.68
CA GLN A 86 7.87 -10.82 -9.35
C GLN A 86 6.64 -10.54 -10.22
N SER A 87 6.84 -9.96 -11.41
CA SER A 87 5.74 -9.56 -12.31
C SER A 87 4.77 -10.70 -12.67
N GLY A 88 5.23 -11.95 -12.65
CA GLY A 88 4.36 -13.12 -12.86
C GLY A 88 3.29 -13.35 -11.78
N LEU A 89 3.44 -12.74 -10.59
CA LEU A 89 2.45 -12.81 -9.51
C LEU A 89 1.43 -11.68 -9.56
N TRP A 90 1.73 -10.59 -10.25
CA TRP A 90 0.88 -9.40 -10.26
C TRP A 90 -0.04 -9.37 -11.47
N PRO A 91 -1.29 -8.88 -11.31
CA PRO A 91 -2.18 -8.65 -12.43
C PRO A 91 -1.51 -7.84 -13.53
N PHE A 92 -1.76 -8.25 -14.77
CA PHE A 92 -1.22 -7.59 -15.97
C PHE A 92 0.31 -7.53 -16.01
N GLY A 93 1.03 -8.35 -15.24
CA GLY A 93 2.49 -8.32 -15.23
C GLY A 93 3.08 -7.07 -14.56
N ALA A 94 2.33 -6.42 -13.67
CA ALA A 94 2.77 -5.21 -12.99
C ALA A 94 4.02 -5.46 -12.14
N ARG A 95 4.77 -4.39 -11.87
CA ARG A 95 5.83 -4.37 -10.85
C ARG A 95 5.50 -3.29 -9.83
N LEU A 96 5.72 -3.55 -8.55
CA LEU A 96 5.48 -2.56 -7.51
C LEU A 96 6.75 -1.78 -7.18
N ASN A 97 6.60 -0.49 -6.89
CA ASN A 97 7.71 0.36 -6.46
C ASN A 97 7.92 0.25 -4.94
N ALA A 98 8.48 -0.88 -4.51
CA ALA A 98 8.94 -1.02 -3.13
C ALA A 98 10.15 -0.09 -2.89
N ILE A 99 10.14 0.62 -1.77
CA ILE A 99 11.20 1.53 -1.32
C ILE A 99 11.67 1.05 0.05
N TYR A 100 12.98 1.00 0.24
CA TYR A 100 13.61 0.73 1.53
C TYR A 100 13.17 1.71 2.62
N GLY A 101 12.66 1.17 3.72
CA GLY A 101 12.40 1.87 4.98
C GLY A 101 13.13 1.15 6.12
N SER A 102 13.88 1.89 6.92
CA SER A 102 14.74 1.30 7.96
C SER A 102 14.00 0.88 9.23
N ASP A 103 12.75 1.32 9.41
CA ASP A 103 11.93 1.20 10.62
C ASP A 103 12.67 1.43 11.95
N VAL A 104 13.67 2.31 11.92
CA VAL A 104 14.51 2.62 13.08
C VAL A 104 13.64 3.29 14.14
N GLY A 105 13.51 2.62 15.29
CA GLY A 105 12.60 3.01 16.36
C GLY A 105 11.55 1.94 16.67
N HIS A 106 11.41 0.92 15.82
CA HIS A 106 10.65 -0.28 16.12
C HIS A 106 11.42 -1.23 17.06
N PHE A 107 10.70 -2.10 17.76
CA PHE A 107 11.28 -3.00 18.77
C PHE A 107 12.10 -4.17 18.20
N ASP A 108 11.96 -4.46 16.91
CA ASP A 108 12.62 -5.54 16.17
C ASP A 108 13.88 -5.11 15.43
N VAL A 109 14.31 -3.84 15.54
CA VAL A 109 15.60 -3.34 15.06
C VAL A 109 16.61 -3.27 16.23
N PRO A 110 17.35 -4.35 16.55
CA PRO A 110 18.26 -4.37 17.69
C PRO A 110 19.54 -3.56 17.48
N ASP A 111 19.99 -3.40 16.23
CA ASP A 111 21.19 -2.65 15.87
C ASP A 111 20.96 -1.79 14.63
N MET A 112 20.87 -0.47 14.84
CA MET A 112 20.63 0.50 13.76
C MET A 112 21.75 0.54 12.71
N ARG A 113 22.92 -0.04 13.00
CA ARG A 113 24.06 -0.07 12.06
C ARG A 113 23.92 -1.15 11.00
N GLU A 114 23.10 -2.17 11.25
CA GLU A 114 23.02 -3.36 10.40
C GLU A 114 21.78 -3.37 9.49
N VAL A 115 20.84 -2.45 9.68
CA VAL A 115 19.53 -2.46 8.99
C VAL A 115 19.66 -2.53 7.46
N LEU A 116 20.63 -1.83 6.88
CA LEU A 116 20.84 -1.87 5.43
C LEU A 116 21.58 -3.14 4.98
N SER A 117 22.52 -3.66 5.78
CA SER A 117 23.21 -4.93 5.49
C SER A 117 22.22 -6.10 5.57
N GLU A 118 21.35 -6.13 6.57
CA GLU A 118 20.32 -7.14 6.76
C GLU A 118 19.32 -7.16 5.58
N ALA A 119 18.95 -5.98 5.05
CA ALA A 119 18.14 -5.92 3.84
C ALA A 119 18.76 -6.67 2.64
N TYR A 120 20.10 -6.70 2.55
CA TYR A 120 20.83 -7.39 1.48
C TYR A 120 20.74 -8.92 1.58
N GLU A 121 20.37 -9.47 2.75
CA GLU A 121 20.18 -10.91 2.91
C GLU A 121 19.12 -11.47 1.95
N ASN A 122 18.15 -10.66 1.53
CA ASN A 122 17.18 -11.05 0.50
C ASN A 122 17.84 -11.37 -0.85
N VAL A 123 18.98 -10.74 -1.16
CA VAL A 123 19.80 -11.09 -2.32
C VAL A 123 20.59 -12.37 -2.05
N GLU A 124 21.23 -12.48 -0.88
CA GLU A 124 22.04 -13.64 -0.51
C GLU A 124 21.22 -14.94 -0.45
N ARG A 125 19.98 -14.85 0.02
CA ARG A 125 18.99 -15.94 0.07
C ARG A 125 18.37 -16.24 -1.30
N GLY A 126 18.68 -15.45 -2.32
CA GLY A 126 18.18 -15.64 -3.69
C GLY A 126 16.72 -15.24 -3.91
N LEU A 127 16.13 -14.48 -2.98
CA LEU A 127 14.76 -13.96 -3.10
C LEU A 127 14.71 -12.75 -4.05
N MET A 128 15.76 -11.93 -4.02
CA MET A 128 15.97 -10.80 -4.92
C MET A 128 17.18 -11.04 -5.82
N ARG A 129 17.12 -10.49 -7.05
CA ARG A 129 18.31 -10.28 -7.86
C ARG A 129 19.00 -8.99 -7.44
N PRO A 130 20.30 -8.80 -7.69
CA PRO A 130 21.00 -7.56 -7.37
C PRO A 130 20.32 -6.30 -7.95
N GLU A 131 19.71 -6.42 -9.13
CA GLU A 131 19.00 -5.30 -9.77
C GLU A 131 17.71 -4.95 -9.03
N HIS A 132 17.01 -5.93 -8.45
CA HIS A 132 15.84 -5.68 -7.62
C HIS A 132 16.22 -4.91 -6.35
N PHE A 133 17.33 -5.33 -5.72
CA PHE A 133 17.83 -4.66 -4.53
C PHE A 133 18.27 -3.23 -4.84
N ARG A 134 18.97 -3.01 -5.96
CA ARG A 134 19.29 -1.65 -6.45
C ARG A 134 18.02 -0.81 -6.62
N ASP A 135 16.98 -1.37 -7.22
CA ASP A 135 15.73 -0.64 -7.40
C ASP A 135 15.04 -0.33 -6.06
N PHE A 136 15.07 -1.27 -5.11
CA PHE A 136 14.51 -1.13 -3.76
C PHE A 136 15.18 -0.04 -2.93
N VAL A 137 16.52 -0.03 -2.85
CA VAL A 137 17.27 0.89 -1.97
C VAL A 137 17.66 2.20 -2.64
N PHE A 138 17.62 2.27 -3.97
CA PHE A 138 18.10 3.43 -4.72
C PHE A 138 17.14 3.90 -5.82
N ALA A 139 16.83 3.06 -6.80
CA ALA A 139 16.19 3.59 -8.02
C ALA A 139 14.74 4.07 -7.80
N ASN A 140 13.94 3.31 -7.05
CA ASN A 140 12.58 3.69 -6.69
C ASN A 140 12.56 4.92 -5.77
N PRO A 141 13.36 5.01 -4.68
CA PRO A 141 13.41 6.23 -3.89
C PRO A 141 13.86 7.46 -4.69
N VAL A 142 14.85 7.33 -5.58
CA VAL A 142 15.23 8.46 -6.45
C VAL A 142 14.05 8.91 -7.29
N ARG A 143 13.40 8.00 -8.02
CA ARG A 143 12.22 8.33 -8.84
C ARG A 143 11.14 9.01 -8.01
N PHE A 144 10.79 8.46 -6.86
CA PHE A 144 9.77 9.00 -5.98
C PHE A 144 10.05 10.46 -5.57
N TYR A 145 11.27 10.74 -5.11
CA TYR A 145 11.62 12.08 -4.65
C TYR A 145 11.82 13.07 -5.80
N THR A 146 12.28 12.60 -6.97
CA THR A 146 12.52 13.48 -8.12
C THR A 146 11.28 13.74 -8.98
N ASP A 147 10.25 12.89 -8.90
CA ASP A 147 9.03 13.02 -9.71
C ASP A 147 8.33 14.38 -9.52
N SER A 148 8.30 14.87 -8.29
CA SER A 148 7.73 16.19 -7.96
C SER A 148 8.77 17.29 -7.76
N ASN A 149 10.05 16.93 -7.60
CA ASN A 149 11.15 17.86 -7.38
C ASN A 149 12.46 17.34 -8.01
N PRO A 150 12.75 17.68 -9.28
CA PRO A 150 13.95 17.21 -9.98
C PRO A 150 15.26 17.53 -9.25
N ASP A 151 15.31 18.63 -8.48
CA ASP A 151 16.50 19.09 -7.75
C ASP A 151 16.61 18.47 -6.34
N PHE A 152 15.79 17.49 -5.97
CA PHE A 152 15.75 16.93 -4.61
C PHE A 152 17.13 16.50 -4.08
N PHE A 153 17.98 15.94 -4.95
CA PHE A 153 19.32 15.49 -4.60
C PHE A 153 20.44 16.49 -4.91
N ALA A 154 20.12 17.72 -5.34
CA ALA A 154 21.12 18.74 -5.66
C ALA A 154 21.99 19.09 -4.44
N GLY A 155 23.30 19.16 -4.65
CA GLY A 155 24.31 19.41 -3.62
C GLY A 155 24.62 18.21 -2.73
N THR A 156 24.00 17.04 -2.96
CA THR A 156 24.28 15.81 -2.22
C THR A 156 25.33 14.95 -2.93
N VAL A 157 25.91 13.98 -2.22
CA VAL A 157 26.81 12.98 -2.81
C VAL A 157 26.14 12.08 -3.86
N LEU A 158 24.80 12.11 -3.93
CA LEU A 158 24.00 11.34 -4.88
C LEU A 158 23.57 12.14 -6.11
N GLU A 159 23.85 13.44 -6.19
CA GLU A 159 23.37 14.33 -7.26
C GLU A 159 23.60 13.74 -8.66
N ASP A 160 24.85 13.41 -8.97
CA ASP A 160 25.23 12.89 -10.29
C ASP A 160 24.57 11.54 -10.62
N GLU A 161 24.43 10.65 -9.64
CA GLU A 161 23.84 9.32 -9.87
C GLU A 161 22.31 9.40 -9.96
N ALA A 162 21.68 10.26 -9.16
CA ALA A 162 20.26 10.54 -9.24
C ALA A 162 19.91 11.18 -10.59
N ALA A 163 20.69 12.16 -11.05
CA ALA A 163 20.50 12.80 -12.35
C ALA A 163 20.67 11.80 -13.52
N ARG A 164 21.67 10.91 -13.44
CA ARG A 164 21.84 9.83 -14.44
C ARG A 164 20.63 8.89 -14.51
N LEU A 165 20.01 8.60 -13.38
CA LEU A 165 18.85 7.71 -13.31
C LEU A 165 17.54 8.38 -13.75
N ALA A 166 17.32 9.63 -13.35
CA ALA A 166 16.13 10.41 -13.70
C ALA A 166 16.06 10.68 -15.22
N GLY A 167 17.21 10.70 -15.90
CA GLY A 167 17.31 11.07 -17.30
C GLY A 167 17.25 12.59 -17.49
N PRO A 168 17.42 13.11 -18.72
CA PRO A 168 17.21 14.52 -18.99
C PRO A 168 15.76 14.90 -18.68
N ALA A 169 15.55 15.98 -17.92
CA ALA A 169 14.24 16.61 -17.82
C ALA A 169 13.84 17.12 -19.21
N ASP A 170 12.72 16.62 -19.74
CA ASP A 170 12.08 17.18 -20.95
C ASP A 170 11.47 18.56 -20.68
#